data_AF-A0A0B1TR10-F1
#
_entry.id   AF-A0A0B1TR10-F1
#
_cell.length_a   1.000
_cell.length_b   1.000
_cell.length_c   1.000
_cell.angle_alpha   90.00
_cell.angle_beta   90.00
_cell.angle_gamma   90.00
#
_symmetry.space_group_name_H-M   'P 1'
#
loop_
_entity.id
_entity.type
_entity.pdbx_description
1 polymer ?
#
loop_
_entity_poly.entity_id
_entity_poly.type
_entity_poly.pdbx_seq_one_letter_code
_entity_poly.pdbx_strand_id
1 'polypeptide(L)'
;MELQHLLVLCCYGGQPFIDFHLAPAHSSTQQIDPTDWQASDTAVSLLDNSSISLIPHLRDVLLVGVALSACDLFNVTFSTSADQALFDRYQAKLACRCPAGFSGDSCEVPAPLPLTLARPQEQEAPMVIIFAVVLLALFILVFMVS
;
A
#
# COMPACT_ATOMS: atom_id res chain seq x y z
N MET A 1 8.41 -0.49 -31.89
CA MET A 1 8.55 0.30 -30.64
C MET A 1 8.97 -0.72 -29.60
N GLU A 2 10.15 -0.57 -29.02
CA GLU A 2 10.70 -1.51 -28.04
C GLU A 2 10.18 -1.12 -26.65
N LEU A 3 9.61 -2.09 -25.93
CA LEU A 3 9.00 -1.85 -24.62
C LEU A 3 10.10 -1.58 -23.60
N GLN A 4 9.98 -0.48 -22.85
CA GLN A 4 10.98 -0.14 -21.84
C GLN A 4 10.82 -1.00 -20.60
N HIS A 5 11.96 -1.46 -20.08
CA HIS A 5 12.09 -2.12 -18.79
C HIS A 5 12.39 -1.07 -17.72
N LEU A 6 11.58 -1.03 -16.66
CA LEU A 6 11.77 -0.14 -15.52
C LEU A 6 12.12 -0.99 -14.30
N LEU A 7 13.26 -0.70 -13.67
CA LEU A 7 13.68 -1.41 -12.46
C LEU A 7 13.18 -0.66 -11.23
N VAL A 8 12.78 -1.39 -10.19
CA VAL A 8 12.47 -0.83 -8.87
C VAL A 8 12.85 -1.82 -7.78
N LEU A 9 13.49 -1.30 -6.73
CA LEU A 9 13.91 -2.08 -5.58
C LEU A 9 12.91 -1.86 -4.43
N CYS A 10 12.27 -2.92 -3.95
CA CYS A 10 11.37 -2.86 -2.79
C CYS A 10 11.86 -3.81 -1.70
N CYS A 11 11.92 -3.32 -0.46
CA CYS A 11 12.39 -4.07 0.70
C CYS A 11 11.25 -4.50 1.62
N TYR A 12 11.53 -5.47 2.48
CA TYR A 12 10.63 -6.00 3.51
C TYR A 12 9.27 -6.49 2.99
N GLY A 13 9.22 -6.99 1.75
CA GLY A 13 7.98 -7.45 1.11
C GLY A 13 7.12 -6.33 0.53
N GLY A 14 7.70 -5.14 0.30
CA GLY A 14 7.06 -4.09 -0.47
C GLY A 14 6.76 -4.51 -1.91
N GLN A 15 5.66 -4.02 -2.48
CA GLN A 15 5.23 -4.37 -3.84
C GLN A 15 5.33 -3.19 -4.79
N PRO A 16 5.84 -3.36 -6.02
CA PRO A 16 5.92 -2.27 -6.98
C PRO A 16 4.52 -1.79 -7.39
N PHE A 17 4.39 -0.51 -7.73
CA PHE A 17 3.20 0.04 -8.36
C PHE A 17 3.53 1.29 -9.17
N ILE A 18 2.66 1.61 -10.13
CA ILE A 18 2.77 2.84 -10.91
C ILE A 18 1.85 3.91 -10.30
N ASP A 19 2.43 5.05 -9.96
CA ASP A 19 1.73 6.23 -9.47
C ASP A 19 1.58 7.29 -10.57
N PHE A 20 0.35 7.49 -11.01
CA PHE A 20 0.00 8.44 -12.06
C PHE A 20 -0.15 9.89 -11.58
N HIS A 21 0.10 10.20 -10.30
CA HIS A 21 0.07 11.57 -9.75
C HIS A 21 -1.13 12.40 -10.24
N LEU A 22 -2.29 11.76 -10.39
CA LEU A 22 -3.51 12.42 -10.84
C LEU A 22 -3.90 13.41 -9.74
N ALA A 23 -3.59 14.69 -9.95
CA ALA A 23 -4.07 15.76 -9.08
C ALA A 23 -5.60 15.58 -8.92
N PRO A 24 -6.18 15.87 -7.73
CA PRO A 24 -7.61 15.74 -7.50
C PRO A 24 -8.35 16.88 -8.20
N ALA A 25 -8.28 16.91 -9.52
CA ALA A 25 -8.95 17.86 -10.38
C ALA A 25 -9.61 17.00 -11.47
N HIS A 26 -10.93 16.88 -11.33
CA HIS A 26 -11.86 16.14 -12.19
C HIS A 26 -12.04 14.67 -11.80
N SER A 27 -13.14 14.47 -11.06
CA SER A 27 -13.95 13.26 -10.99
C SER A 27 -14.33 12.80 -12.40
N SER A 28 -13.37 12.29 -13.17
CA SER A 28 -13.65 11.43 -14.31
C SER A 28 -14.09 10.09 -13.73
N THR A 29 -15.29 9.63 -14.08
CA THR A 29 -15.80 8.30 -13.73
C THR A 29 -15.02 7.15 -14.37
N GLN A 30 -14.06 7.47 -15.25
CA GLN A 30 -13.02 6.55 -15.68
C GLN A 30 -11.81 6.71 -14.77
N GLN A 31 -11.82 5.97 -13.67
CA GLN A 31 -10.58 5.56 -13.02
C GLN A 31 -9.78 4.82 -14.09
N ILE A 32 -8.72 5.44 -14.60
CA ILE A 32 -7.74 4.77 -15.44
C ILE A 32 -7.16 3.70 -14.54
N ASP A 33 -7.59 2.45 -14.70
CA ASP A 33 -7.00 1.29 -14.06
C ASP A 33 -5.93 0.76 -15.02
N PRO A 34 -4.67 1.19 -14.86
CA PRO A 34 -3.60 0.88 -15.77
C PRO A 34 -3.00 -0.45 -15.32
N THR A 35 -3.81 -1.49 -15.15
CA THR A 35 -3.39 -2.76 -14.54
C THR A 35 -2.57 -3.65 -15.48
N ASP A 36 -2.31 -3.20 -16.70
CA ASP A 36 -1.66 -4.00 -17.75
C ASP A 36 -0.11 -3.94 -17.71
N TRP A 37 0.49 -3.67 -16.55
CA TRP A 37 1.93 -3.84 -16.32
C TRP A 37 2.22 -5.13 -15.58
N GLN A 38 3.37 -5.74 -15.88
CA GLN A 38 3.84 -6.95 -15.20
C GLN A 38 5.12 -6.61 -14.45
N ALA A 39 5.22 -7.09 -13.21
CA ALA A 39 6.46 -7.07 -12.43
C ALA A 39 6.96 -8.50 -12.28
N SER A 40 8.17 -8.76 -12.78
CA SER A 40 8.87 -10.01 -12.52
C SER A 40 9.97 -9.75 -11.50
N ASP A 41 9.95 -10.52 -10.42
CA ASP A 41 11.07 -10.54 -9.46
C ASP A 41 12.32 -11.03 -10.19
N THR A 42 13.30 -10.16 -10.27
CA THR A 42 14.62 -10.45 -10.80
C THR A 42 15.50 -10.66 -9.58
N ALA A 43 15.77 -11.93 -9.27
CA ALA A 43 16.51 -12.30 -8.07
C ALA A 43 17.76 -11.42 -7.87
N VAL A 44 17.81 -10.73 -6.73
CA VAL A 44 18.90 -9.85 -6.27
C VAL A 44 20.26 -10.59 -6.23
N SER A 45 20.24 -11.93 -6.22
CA SER A 45 21.40 -12.83 -6.34
C SER A 45 22.23 -12.63 -7.62
N LEU A 46 21.68 -12.00 -8.67
CA LEU A 46 22.39 -11.71 -9.92
C LEU A 46 23.07 -10.33 -9.96
N LEU A 47 23.06 -9.59 -8.86
CA LEU A 47 23.71 -8.29 -8.77
C LEU A 47 25.21 -8.46 -8.52
N ASP A 48 25.95 -8.71 -9.60
CA ASP A 48 27.38 -8.44 -9.63
C ASP A 48 27.61 -6.94 -9.33
N ASN A 49 28.75 -6.63 -8.70
CA ASN A 49 29.10 -5.30 -8.21
C ASN A 49 29.02 -4.16 -9.28
N SER A 50 28.92 -4.53 -10.55
CA SER A 50 28.78 -3.66 -11.73
C SER A 50 27.34 -3.19 -12.03
N SER A 51 26.30 -3.90 -11.59
CA SER A 51 24.89 -3.50 -11.80
C SER A 51 24.33 -2.60 -10.70
N ILE A 52 25.08 -2.42 -9.61
CA ILE A 52 24.77 -1.54 -8.46
C ILE A 52 24.45 -0.10 -8.89
N SER A 53 25.09 0.42 -9.95
CA SER A 53 24.84 1.78 -10.42
C SER A 53 23.54 1.95 -11.22
N LEU A 54 22.92 0.85 -11.66
CA LEU A 54 21.69 0.84 -12.45
C LEU A 54 20.45 0.66 -11.58
N ILE A 55 20.61 0.28 -10.30
CA ILE A 55 19.49 0.06 -9.40
C ILE A 55 19.10 1.39 -8.76
N PRO A 56 17.86 1.86 -8.96
CA PRO A 56 17.39 3.07 -8.32
C PRO A 56 17.33 2.88 -6.80
N HIS A 57 17.68 3.93 -6.05
CA HIS A 57 17.63 4.00 -4.59
C HIS A 57 18.49 2.99 -3.81
N LEU A 58 19.31 2.17 -4.48
CA LEU A 58 20.16 1.19 -3.82
C LEU A 58 21.15 1.81 -2.82
N ARG A 59 21.71 2.98 -3.14
CA ARG A 59 22.61 3.70 -2.21
C ARG A 59 21.88 4.11 -0.94
N ASP A 60 20.64 4.56 -1.06
CA ASP A 60 19.83 5.02 0.07
C ASP A 60 19.51 3.84 0.99
N VAL A 61 19.13 2.69 0.42
CA VAL A 61 18.93 1.41 1.13
C VAL A 61 20.19 0.98 1.89
N LEU A 62 21.37 1.05 1.25
CA LEU A 62 22.65 0.70 1.87
C LEU A 62 23.06 1.68 2.98
N LEU A 63 22.75 2.97 2.83
CA LEU A 63 23.04 3.99 3.84
C LEU A 63 22.21 3.81 5.11
N VAL A 64 20.97 3.33 4.97
CA VAL A 64 20.09 2.98 6.10
C VAL A 64 20.51 1.65 6.74
N GLY A 65 21.41 0.89 6.11
CA GLY A 65 21.94 -0.36 6.63
C GLY A 65 21.02 -1.56 6.42
N VAL A 66 20.11 -1.48 5.45
CA VAL A 66 19.23 -2.60 5.09
C VAL A 66 20.03 -3.66 4.33
N ALA A 67 19.88 -4.92 4.74
CA ALA A 67 20.49 -6.04 4.04
C ALA A 67 19.77 -6.28 2.70
N LEU A 68 20.53 -6.43 1.60
CA LEU A 68 19.97 -6.69 0.27
C LEU A 68 19.14 -7.99 0.21
N SER A 69 19.40 -8.95 1.09
CA SER A 69 18.59 -10.16 1.23
C SER A 69 17.16 -9.91 1.70
N ALA A 70 16.87 -8.71 2.23
CA ALA A 70 15.54 -8.29 2.62
C ALA A 70 14.84 -7.49 1.51
N CYS A 71 15.45 -7.36 0.33
CA CYS A 71 14.92 -6.61 -0.79
C CYS A 71 14.78 -7.48 -2.03
N ASP A 72 13.79 -7.14 -2.84
CA ASP A 72 13.48 -7.77 -4.11
C ASP A 72 13.59 -6.69 -5.21
N LEU A 73 14.24 -7.05 -6.33
CA LEU A 73 14.41 -6.17 -7.47
C LEU A 73 13.40 -6.55 -8.54
N PHE A 74 12.45 -5.68 -8.80
CA PHE A 74 11.41 -5.92 -9.79
C PHE A 74 11.80 -5.33 -11.13
N ASN A 75 11.65 -6.14 -12.19
CA ASN A 75 11.65 -5.68 -13.57
C ASN A 75 10.21 -5.47 -14.01
N VAL A 76 9.82 -4.22 -14.12
CA VAL A 76 8.48 -3.79 -14.54
C VAL A 76 8.48 -3.55 -16.04
N THR A 77 7.57 -4.23 -16.73
CA THR A 77 7.36 -4.09 -18.16
C THR A 77 5.92 -3.76 -18.48
N PHE A 78 5.72 -3.01 -19.54
CA PHE A 78 4.40 -2.73 -20.09
C PHE A 78 3.99 -3.86 -21.03
N SER A 79 2.74 -4.32 -20.95
CA SER A 79 2.21 -5.33 -21.87
C SER A 79 2.03 -4.77 -23.28
N THR A 80 1.74 -3.46 -23.40
CA THR A 80 1.54 -2.79 -24.69
C THR A 80 2.27 -1.46 -24.79
N SER A 81 2.49 -1.00 -26.03
CA SER A 81 3.05 0.33 -26.29
C SER A 81 2.09 1.47 -25.95
N ALA A 82 0.78 1.20 -25.87
CA ALA A 82 -0.20 2.18 -25.44
C ALA A 82 -0.05 2.49 -23.94
N ASP A 83 0.20 1.48 -23.12
CA ASP A 83 0.39 1.64 -21.66
C ASP A 83 1.68 2.39 -21.36
N GLN A 84 2.76 2.08 -22.09
CA GLN A 84 3.99 2.85 -22.01
C GLN A 84 3.75 4.32 -22.39
N ALA A 85 2.98 4.58 -23.45
CA ALA A 85 2.64 5.95 -23.84
C ALA A 85 1.79 6.67 -22.78
N LEU A 86 0.95 5.95 -22.02
CA LEU A 86 0.22 6.51 -20.88
C LEU A 86 1.16 6.86 -19.74
N PHE A 87 2.09 5.96 -19.38
CA PHE A 87 3.12 6.22 -18.38
C PHE A 87 3.91 7.50 -18.72
N ASP A 88 4.40 7.61 -19.95
CA ASP A 88 5.14 8.77 -20.44
C ASP A 88 4.29 10.05 -20.46
N ARG A 89 3.05 9.95 -20.95
CA ARG A 89 2.13 11.10 -21.06
C ARG A 89 1.78 11.69 -19.71
N TYR A 90 1.53 10.84 -18.71
CA TYR A 90 1.14 11.28 -17.36
C TYR A 90 2.34 11.51 -16.45
N GLN A 91 3.57 11.34 -16.95
CA GLN A 91 4.79 11.41 -16.15
C GLN A 91 4.68 10.56 -14.88
N ALA A 92 4.10 9.37 -15.04
CA ALA A 92 3.88 8.47 -13.94
C ALA A 92 5.22 8.02 -13.35
N LYS A 93 5.20 7.65 -12.07
CA LYS A 93 6.40 7.21 -11.35
C LYS A 93 6.22 5.78 -10.88
N LEU A 94 7.31 5.02 -10.93
CA LEU A 94 7.36 3.70 -10.34
C LEU A 94 7.79 3.83 -8.86
N ALA A 95 7.03 3.22 -7.96
CA ALA A 95 7.23 3.32 -6.52
C ALA A 95 6.90 1.98 -5.82
N CYS A 96 7.24 1.87 -4.54
CA CYS A 96 6.95 0.69 -3.71
C CYS A 96 5.78 0.96 -2.74
N ARG A 97 4.80 0.06 -2.70
CA ARG A 97 3.78 0.00 -1.64
C ARG A 97 4.39 -0.69 -0.44
N CYS A 98 4.61 0.08 0.61
CA CYS A 98 5.24 -0.44 1.83
C CYS A 98 4.22 -1.15 2.73
N PRO A 99 4.61 -2.28 3.34
CA PRO A 99 3.80 -2.92 4.37
C PRO A 99 3.74 -2.05 5.62
N ALA A 100 2.79 -2.38 6.51
CA ALA A 100 2.60 -1.65 7.76
C ALA A 100 3.89 -1.64 8.59
N GLY A 101 4.32 -0.44 9.02
CA GLY A 101 5.54 -0.25 9.80
C GLY A 101 6.79 0.05 8.97
N PHE A 102 6.66 0.23 7.65
CA PHE A 102 7.77 0.60 6.76
C PHE A 102 7.39 1.80 5.87
N SER A 103 8.38 2.56 5.45
CA SER A 103 8.28 3.77 4.61
C SER A 103 9.58 4.03 3.85
N GLY A 104 9.61 5.06 3.03
CA GLY A 104 10.72 5.34 2.11
C GLY A 104 10.40 4.93 0.69
N ASP A 105 11.27 5.27 -0.26
CA ASP A 105 11.07 4.99 -1.68
C ASP A 105 11.15 3.49 -1.98
N SER A 106 11.96 2.76 -1.20
CA SER A 106 12.17 1.31 -1.26
C SER A 106 11.65 0.58 -0.02
N CYS A 107 10.87 1.23 0.84
CA CYS A 107 10.41 0.69 2.12
C CYS A 107 11.54 0.39 3.12
N GLU A 108 12.66 1.07 2.98
CA GLU A 108 13.88 0.88 3.75
C GLU A 108 13.84 1.48 5.16
N VAL A 109 12.94 2.44 5.39
CA VAL A 109 12.84 3.16 6.66
C VAL A 109 11.74 2.54 7.53
N PRO A 110 12.06 2.05 8.74
CA PRO A 110 11.04 1.65 9.72
C PRO A 110 10.16 2.85 10.08
N ALA A 111 8.88 2.76 9.79
CA ALA A 111 7.89 3.76 10.17
C ALA A 111 7.22 3.35 11.48
N PRO A 112 6.98 4.27 12.42
CA PRO A 112 6.10 3.98 13.54
C PRO A 112 4.74 3.57 12.97
N LEU A 113 4.25 2.40 13.39
CA LEU A 113 2.93 1.90 13.01
C LEU A 113 1.89 3.01 13.28
N PRO A 114 1.03 3.37 12.31
CA PRO A 114 -0.10 4.22 12.63
C PRO A 114 -0.95 3.47 13.67
N LEU A 115 -1.10 4.05 14.86
CA LEU A 115 -1.85 3.52 16.01
C LEU A 115 -3.36 3.36 15.74
N THR A 116 -3.79 3.35 14.48
CA THR A 116 -5.20 3.38 14.07
C THR A 116 -5.83 2.01 13.85
N LEU A 117 -5.17 0.91 14.22
CA LEU A 117 -5.84 -0.40 14.35
C LEU A 117 -6.35 -0.69 15.76
N ALA A 118 -6.22 0.26 16.69
CA ALA A 118 -7.04 0.30 17.89
C ALA A 118 -8.36 1.02 17.57
N ARG A 119 -9.24 0.39 16.77
CA ARG A 119 -10.65 0.78 16.82
C ARG A 119 -11.19 0.19 18.13
N PRO A 120 -11.64 1.00 19.10
CA PRO A 120 -12.41 0.49 20.22
C PRO A 120 -13.59 -0.27 19.62
N GLN A 121 -13.90 -1.44 20.18
CA GLN A 121 -15.19 -2.07 19.95
C GLN A 121 -16.25 -1.00 20.30
N GLU A 122 -16.81 -0.37 19.27
CA GLU A 122 -17.95 0.53 19.43
C GLU A 122 -19.07 -0.37 19.92
N GLN A 123 -19.29 -0.31 21.22
CA GLN A 123 -20.27 -1.06 21.95
C GLN A 123 -21.64 -0.55 21.50
N GLU A 124 -22.15 -1.06 20.37
CA GLU A 124 -23.55 -1.01 19.99
C GLU A 124 -24.37 -1.83 21.00
N ALA A 125 -24.43 -1.36 22.23
CA ALA A 125 -25.45 -1.74 23.19
C ALA A 125 -25.61 -0.63 24.25
N PRO A 126 -26.41 0.41 23.95
CA PRO A 126 -27.08 1.10 25.02
C PRO A 126 -28.60 1.21 24.83
N MET A 127 -29.21 0.65 23.78
CA MET A 127 -30.68 0.73 23.64
C MET A 127 -31.41 -0.49 24.24
N VAL A 128 -30.91 -1.73 24.02
CA VAL A 128 -31.59 -2.96 24.50
C VAL A 128 -31.60 -3.06 26.03
N ILE A 129 -30.49 -2.68 26.69
CA ILE A 129 -30.37 -2.70 28.14
C ILE A 129 -31.35 -1.71 28.79
N ILE A 130 -31.48 -0.50 28.22
CA ILE A 130 -32.42 0.52 28.74
C ILE A 130 -33.87 0.02 28.61
N PHE A 131 -34.26 -0.55 27.47
CA PHE A 131 -35.60 -1.11 27.29
C PHE A 131 -35.91 -2.24 28.29
N ALA A 132 -34.95 -3.15 28.52
CA ALA A 132 -35.12 -4.23 29.48
C ALA A 132 -35.31 -3.71 30.92
N VAL A 133 -34.52 -2.71 31.34
CA VAL A 133 -34.64 -2.11 32.68
C VAL A 133 -35.98 -1.40 32.86
N VAL A 134 -36.45 -0.65 31.85
CA VAL A 134 -37.74 0.06 31.90
C VAL A 134 -38.91 -0.92 31.99
N LEU A 135 -38.90 -1.99 31.19
CA LEU A 135 -39.95 -3.03 31.24
C LEU A 135 -39.98 -3.75 32.60
N LEU A 136 -38.82 -4.05 33.16
CA LEU A 136 -38.72 -4.73 34.45
C LEU A 136 -39.22 -3.84 35.59
N ALA A 137 -38.92 -2.54 35.57
CA ALA A 137 -39.46 -1.57 36.52
C ALA A 137 -40.98 -1.44 36.45
N LEU A 138 -41.55 -1.37 35.23
CA LEU A 138 -43.00 -1.34 35.03
C LEU A 138 -43.68 -2.61 35.54
N PHE A 139 -43.09 -3.78 35.28
CA PHE A 139 -43.62 -5.05 35.76
C PHE A 139 -43.70 -5.08 37.30
N ILE A 140 -42.62 -4.67 37.98
CA ILE A 140 -42.61 -4.61 39.45
C ILE A 140 -43.70 -3.67 39.97
N LEU A 141 -43.86 -2.49 39.39
CA LEU A 141 -44.88 -1.52 39.82
C LEU A 141 -46.31 -2.05 39.65
N VAL A 142 -46.61 -2.75 38.55
CA VAL A 142 -47.94 -3.34 38.33
C VAL A 142 -48.23 -4.44 39.35
N PHE A 143 -47.24 -5.31 39.62
CA PHE A 143 -47.39 -6.39 40.60
C PHE A 143 -47.41 -5.91 42.06
N MET A 144 -46.86 -4.73 42.36
CA MET A 144 -46.96 -4.13 43.69
C MET A 144 -48.28 -3.40 43.93
N VAL A 145 -49.03 -3.06 42.88
CA VAL A 145 -50.29 -2.30 42.96
C VAL A 145 -51.53 -3.19 42.80
N SER A 146 -51.39 -4.43 42.31
CA SER A 146 -52.44 -5.47 42.33
C SER A 146 -52.40 -6.28 43.62
#